data_AF-A0A7X4H893-F1
#
_entry.id   AF-A0A7X4H893-F1
#
_cell.length_a   1.000
_cell.length_b   1.000
_cell.length_c   1.000
_cell.angle_alpha   90.00
_cell.angle_beta   90.00
_cell.angle_gamma   90.00
#
_symmetry.space_group_name_H-M   'P 1'
#
loop_
_entity.id
_entity.type
_entity.pdbx_description
1 polymer ?
#
loop_
_entity_poly.entity_id
_entity_poly.type
_entity_poly.pdbx_seq_one_letter_code
_entity_poly.pdbx_strand_id
1 'polypeptide(L)'
;MTMPIRIDKLKYAQLLKEGGLPAEQAELHAESLSAILDECHVAVESDLVIQRSELLARMDLLKQEIFGQMDLLKQDMLNQMNLIRQEMLSKIHEVELALSIRMDGLERRMAGIETRFYLLFGIQFVVDAVILFKLYA
;
A
#
# COMPACT_ATOMS: atom_id res chain seq x y z
N MET A 1 -36.97 17.12 7.64
CA MET A 1 -38.45 17.21 7.81
C MET A 1 -38.96 17.93 6.57
N THR A 2 -39.69 17.25 5.70
CA THR A 2 -40.15 17.84 4.43
C THR A 2 -41.21 18.91 4.71
N MET A 3 -41.00 20.11 4.17
CA MET A 3 -41.93 21.22 4.38
C MET A 3 -42.88 21.29 3.18
N PRO A 4 -44.20 21.16 3.38
CA PRO A 4 -45.17 21.26 2.30
C PRO A 4 -45.22 22.70 1.78
N ILE A 5 -45.32 22.85 0.46
CA ILE A 5 -45.47 24.17 -0.18
C ILE A 5 -46.88 24.67 0.09
N ARG A 6 -47.05 25.60 1.03
CA ARG A 6 -48.36 26.20 1.34
C ARG A 6 -48.68 27.33 0.38
N ILE A 7 -49.65 27.13 -0.49
CA ILE A 7 -50.25 28.21 -1.29
C ILE A 7 -51.48 28.77 -0.57
N ASP A 8 -51.61 30.09 -0.59
CA ASP A 8 -52.83 30.78 -0.19
C ASP A 8 -53.92 30.57 -1.25
N LYS A 9 -54.80 29.59 -1.00
CA LYS A 9 -55.91 29.19 -1.88
C LYS A 9 -56.81 30.38 -2.27
N LEU A 10 -57.08 31.27 -1.31
CA LEU A 10 -57.95 32.42 -1.49
C LEU A 10 -57.33 33.43 -2.44
N LYS A 11 -56.04 33.74 -2.24
CA LYS A 11 -55.31 34.68 -3.08
C LYS A 11 -55.11 34.15 -4.51
N TYR A 12 -54.89 32.83 -4.65
CA TYR A 12 -54.76 32.19 -5.96
C TYR A 12 -56.09 32.11 -6.72
N ALA A 13 -57.20 31.77 -6.05
CA ALA A 13 -58.53 31.80 -6.65
C ALA A 13 -58.95 33.22 -7.07
N GLN A 14 -58.60 34.25 -6.30
CA GLN A 14 -58.83 35.65 -6.66
C GLN A 14 -58.06 36.05 -7.93
N LEU A 15 -56.79 35.68 -8.05
CA LEU A 15 -55.99 35.93 -9.25
C LEU A 15 -56.56 35.23 -10.50
N LEU A 16 -57.08 34.01 -10.35
CA LEU A 16 -57.73 33.28 -11.45
C LEU A 16 -59.04 33.95 -11.86
N LYS A 17 -59.82 34.46 -10.89
CA LYS A 17 -61.04 35.21 -11.14
C LYS A 17 -60.77 36.55 -11.83
N GLU A 18 -59.71 37.26 -11.42
CA GLU A 18 -59.22 38.47 -12.09
C GLU A 18 -58.74 38.19 -13.52
N GLY A 19 -58.20 36.99 -13.76
CA GLY A 19 -57.85 36.48 -15.09
C GLY A 19 -59.04 36.07 -15.97
N GLY A 20 -60.28 36.23 -15.50
CA GLY A 20 -61.50 35.97 -16.25
C GLY A 20 -62.07 34.55 -16.11
N LEU A 21 -61.54 33.72 -15.21
CA LEU A 21 -62.15 32.41 -14.93
C LEU A 21 -63.43 32.56 -14.08
N PRO A 22 -64.47 31.73 -14.34
CA PRO A 22 -65.62 31.61 -13.46
C PRO A 22 -65.20 31.23 -12.03
N ALA A 23 -65.86 31.80 -11.02
CA ALA A 23 -65.49 31.62 -9.61
C ALA A 23 -65.42 30.14 -9.19
N GLU A 24 -66.38 29.34 -9.65
CA GLU A 24 -66.45 27.90 -9.35
C GLU A 24 -65.27 27.12 -9.95
N GLN A 25 -64.81 27.49 -11.14
CA GLN A 25 -63.63 26.88 -11.76
C GLN A 25 -62.32 27.36 -11.13
N ALA A 26 -62.25 28.63 -10.74
CA ALA A 26 -61.08 29.20 -10.07
C ALA A 26 -60.83 28.56 -8.69
N GLU A 27 -61.90 28.29 -7.93
CA GLU A 27 -61.83 27.60 -6.63
C GLU A 27 -61.42 26.14 -6.78
N LEU A 28 -62.02 25.41 -7.71
CA LEU A 28 -61.65 24.01 -8.03
C LEU A 28 -60.19 23.89 -8.46
N HIS A 29 -59.69 24.84 -9.25
CA HIS A 29 -58.31 24.84 -9.72
C HIS A 29 -57.32 25.21 -8.60
N ALA A 30 -57.71 26.10 -7.68
CA ALA A 30 -56.92 26.40 -6.49
C ALA A 30 -56.84 25.22 -5.53
N GLU A 31 -57.92 24.47 -5.41
CA GLU A 31 -58.00 23.28 -4.56
C GLU A 31 -57.16 22.12 -5.12
N SER A 32 -57.26 21.86 -6.43
CA SER A 32 -56.46 20.81 -7.08
C SER A 32 -54.97 21.09 -7.06
N LEU A 33 -54.55 22.34 -7.30
CA LEU A 33 -53.15 22.75 -7.22
C LEU A 33 -52.60 22.61 -5.79
N SER A 34 -53.40 23.00 -4.78
CA SER A 34 -53.01 22.82 -3.39
C SER A 34 -52.81 21.36 -3.02
N ALA A 35 -53.68 20.47 -3.49
CA ALA A 35 -53.55 19.03 -3.23
C ALA A 35 -52.25 18.46 -3.83
N ILE A 36 -51.91 18.84 -5.07
CA ILE A 36 -50.66 18.42 -5.74
C ILE A 36 -49.42 18.97 -5.01
N LEU A 37 -49.49 20.19 -4.48
CA LEU A 37 -48.37 20.82 -3.80
C LEU A 37 -48.17 20.33 -2.35
N ASP A 38 -49.24 19.86 -1.70
CA ASP A 38 -49.14 19.14 -0.43
C ASP A 38 -48.44 17.78 -0.60
N GLU A 39 -48.59 17.14 -1.76
CA GLU A 39 -47.85 15.93 -2.16
C GLU A 39 -46.40 16.22 -2.59
N CYS A 40 -46.11 17.45 -3.03
CA CYS A 40 -44.76 17.87 -3.40
C CYS A 40 -43.91 18.19 -2.17
N HIS A 41 -43.09 17.22 -1.78
CA HIS A 41 -42.11 17.38 -0.71
C HIS A 41 -40.82 18.02 -1.23
N VAL A 42 -40.53 19.25 -0.80
CA VAL A 42 -39.24 19.91 -1.04
C VAL A 42 -38.33 19.70 0.16
N ALA A 43 -37.08 19.29 -0.11
CA ALA A 43 -36.04 19.28 0.90
C ALA A 43 -35.77 20.72 1.33
N VAL A 44 -35.95 21.01 2.62
CA VAL A 44 -35.65 22.33 3.17
C VAL A 44 -34.15 22.59 3.01
N GLU A 45 -33.75 23.82 2.73
CA GLU A 45 -32.33 24.19 2.59
C GLU A 45 -31.48 23.73 3.80
N SER A 46 -32.09 23.70 4.99
CA SER A 46 -31.49 23.11 6.20
C SER A 46 -31.18 21.62 6.09
N ASP A 47 -32.07 20.83 5.50
CA ASP A 47 -31.88 19.39 5.32
C ASP A 47 -30.73 19.14 4.33
N LEU A 48 -30.62 19.96 3.28
CA LEU A 48 -29.51 19.89 2.32
C LEU A 48 -28.17 20.26 2.97
N VAL A 49 -28.14 21.27 3.83
CA VAL A 49 -26.95 21.66 4.61
C VAL A 49 -26.53 20.54 5.56
N ILE A 50 -27.49 19.91 6.25
CA ILE A 50 -27.23 18.77 7.14
C ILE A 50 -26.63 17.60 6.35
N GLN A 51 -27.25 17.22 5.23
CA GLN A 51 -26.74 16.15 4.38
C GLN A 51 -25.34 16.43 3.85
N ARG A 52 -25.08 17.67 3.43
CA ARG A 52 -23.74 18.08 2.98
C ARG A 52 -22.72 17.97 4.10
N SER A 53 -23.06 18.42 5.31
CA SER A 53 -22.19 18.33 6.47
C SER A 53 -21.89 16.87 6.84
N GLU A 54 -22.91 16.01 6.81
CA GLU A 54 -22.76 14.58 7.08
C GLU A 54 -21.85 13.91 6.04
N LEU A 55 -22.01 14.27 4.76
CA LEU A 55 -21.20 13.73 3.68
C LEU A 55 -19.74 14.16 3.80
N LEU A 56 -19.48 15.42 4.17
CA LEU A 56 -18.12 15.90 4.46
C LEU A 56 -17.50 15.16 5.65
N ALA A 57 -18.25 14.97 6.74
CA ALA A 57 -17.78 14.22 7.90
C ALA A 57 -17.42 12.77 7.55
N ARG A 58 -18.25 12.10 6.73
CA ARG A 58 -17.96 10.74 6.23
C ARG A 58 -16.71 10.70 5.34
N MET A 59 -16.53 11.71 4.48
CA MET A 59 -15.32 11.81 3.66
C MET A 59 -14.05 11.97 4.50
N ASP A 60 -14.11 12.77 5.57
CA ASP A 60 -12.95 12.96 6.44
C ASP A 60 -12.62 11.71 7.26
N LEU A 61 -13.64 10.97 7.73
CA LEU A 61 -13.44 9.65 8.34
C LEU A 61 -12.79 8.65 7.37
N LEU A 62 -13.28 8.58 6.13
CA LEU A 62 -12.70 7.72 5.10
C LEU A 62 -11.25 8.10 4.78
N LYS A 63 -10.93 9.39 4.71
CA LYS A 63 -9.53 9.83 4.54
C LYS A 63 -8.65 9.37 5.69
N GLN A 64 -9.10 9.54 6.94
CA GLN A 64 -8.35 9.10 8.11
C GLN A 64 -8.11 7.59 8.10
N GLU A 65 -9.13 6.81 7.73
CA GLU A 65 -9.00 5.36 7.59
C GLU A 65 -7.97 4.97 6.51
N ILE A 66 -8.04 5.60 5.33
CA ILE A 66 -7.10 5.36 4.24
C ILE A 66 -5.66 5.71 4.67
N PHE A 67 -5.45 6.86 5.31
CA PHE A 67 -4.12 7.24 5.79
C PHE A 67 -3.61 6.26 6.86
N GLY A 68 -4.47 5.85 7.79
CA GLY A 68 -4.11 4.84 8.80
C GLY A 68 -3.72 3.50 8.18
N GLN A 69 -4.49 3.00 7.21
CA GLN A 69 -4.15 1.77 6.49
C GLN A 69 -2.86 1.91 5.69
N MET A 70 -2.62 3.07 5.08
CA MET A 70 -1.39 3.34 4.32
C MET A 70 -0.16 3.35 5.22
N ASP A 71 -0.25 3.92 6.43
CA ASP A 71 0.83 3.89 7.41
C ASP A 71 1.13 2.48 7.91
N LEU A 72 0.09 1.67 8.18
CA LEU A 72 0.25 0.26 8.54
C LEU A 72 0.92 -0.53 7.42
N LEU A 73 0.48 -0.35 6.17
CA LEU A 73 1.09 -1.00 5.01
C LEU A 73 2.57 -0.61 4.86
N LYS A 74 2.89 0.68 5.04
CA LYS A 74 4.26 1.17 4.98
C LYS A 74 5.14 0.56 6.06
N GLN A 75 4.63 0.43 7.29
CA GLN A 75 5.34 -0.24 8.38
C GLN A 75 5.58 -1.71 8.08
N ASP A 76 4.57 -2.43 7.57
CA ASP A 76 4.71 -3.84 7.22
C ASP A 76 5.76 -4.04 6.12
N MET A 77 5.74 -3.22 5.06
CA MET A 77 6.76 -3.24 4.01
C MET A 77 8.17 -2.99 4.55
N LEU A 78 8.34 -2.03 5.47
CA LEU A 78 9.64 -1.76 6.09
C LEU A 78 10.12 -2.95 6.92
N ASN A 79 9.22 -3.61 7.65
CA ASN A 79 9.53 -4.81 8.43
C ASN A 79 9.96 -5.97 7.53
N GLN A 80 9.21 -6.22 6.45
CA GLN A 80 9.56 -7.25 5.47
C GLN A 80 10.91 -6.96 4.81
N MET A 81 11.18 -5.70 4.44
CA MET A 81 12.47 -5.31 3.86
C MET A 81 13.62 -5.54 4.84
N ASN A 82 13.42 -5.25 6.13
CA ASN A 82 14.43 -5.50 7.16
C ASN A 82 14.68 -7.00 7.37
N LEU A 83 13.64 -7.83 7.35
CA LEU A 83 13.78 -9.29 7.42
C LEU A 83 14.57 -9.84 6.23
N ILE A 84 14.21 -9.44 5.01
CA ILE A 84 14.94 -9.84 3.79
C ILE A 84 16.41 -9.41 3.88
N ARG A 85 16.67 -8.18 4.35
CA ARG A 85 18.04 -7.69 4.53
C ARG A 85 18.82 -8.54 5.53
N GLN A 86 18.22 -8.90 6.66
CA GLN A 86 18.86 -9.75 7.67
C GLN A 86 19.14 -11.15 7.13
N GLU A 87 18.19 -11.76 6.42
CA GLU A 87 18.38 -13.07 5.79
C GLU A 87 19.52 -13.05 4.76
N MET A 88 19.59 -12.01 3.93
CA MET A 88 20.68 -11.87 2.96
C MET A 88 22.03 -11.72 3.66
N LEU A 89 22.13 -10.89 4.70
CA LEU A 89 23.37 -10.74 5.47
C LEU A 89 23.81 -12.06 6.10
N SER A 90 22.87 -12.83 6.66
CA SER A 90 23.16 -14.15 7.21
C SER A 90 23.68 -15.11 6.15
N LYS A 91 23.06 -15.16 4.97
CA LYS A 91 23.51 -16.02 3.87
C LYS A 91 24.86 -15.60 3.32
N ILE A 92 25.14 -14.30 3.22
CA ILE A 92 26.46 -13.79 2.84
C ILE A 92 27.50 -14.27 3.84
N HIS A 93 27.23 -14.13 5.14
CA HIS A 93 28.16 -14.56 6.18
C HIS A 93 28.42 -16.07 6.15
N GLU A 94 27.37 -16.87 5.90
CA GLU A 94 27.50 -18.32 5.74
C GLU A 94 28.37 -18.69 4.54
N VAL A 95 28.20 -18.00 3.40
CA VAL A 95 29.02 -18.19 2.20
C VAL A 95 30.46 -17.77 2.45
N GLU A 96 30.70 -16.64 3.11
CA GLU A 96 32.04 -16.18 3.49
C GLU A 96 32.75 -17.20 4.38
N LEU A 97 32.07 -17.73 5.40
CA LEU A 97 32.62 -18.75 6.28
C LEU A 97 32.95 -20.04 5.51
N ALA A 98 32.04 -20.49 4.65
CA ALA A 98 32.24 -21.68 3.83
C ALA A 98 33.43 -21.51 2.86
N LEU A 99 33.61 -20.31 2.29
CA LEU A 99 34.75 -20.00 1.43
C LEU A 99 36.06 -19.98 2.23
N SER A 100 36.07 -19.37 3.41
CA SER A 100 37.24 -19.34 4.29
C SER A 100 37.69 -20.76 4.65
N ILE A 101 36.77 -21.63 5.07
CA ILE A 101 37.07 -23.04 5.40
C ILE A 101 37.64 -23.78 4.18
N ARG A 102 37.11 -23.52 2.98
CA ARG A 102 37.62 -24.13 1.74
C ARG A 102 39.00 -23.63 1.39
N MET A 103 39.28 -22.33 1.54
CA MET A 103 40.60 -21.74 1.32
C MET A 103 41.64 -22.33 2.29
N ASP A 104 41.33 -22.37 3.59
CA ASP A 104 42.20 -22.98 4.60
C ASP A 104 42.50 -24.46 4.28
N GLY A 105 41.47 -25.19 3.82
CA GLY A 105 41.62 -26.57 3.37
C GLY A 105 42.54 -26.71 2.15
N LEU A 106 42.45 -25.79 1.19
CA LEU A 106 43.34 -25.75 0.02
C LEU A 106 44.77 -25.38 0.39
N GLU A 107 44.97 -24.40 1.27
CA GLU A 107 46.30 -24.00 1.75
C GLU A 107 47.00 -25.16 2.45
N ARG A 108 46.31 -25.90 3.34
CA ARG A 108 46.88 -27.09 3.99
C ARG A 108 47.26 -28.17 2.99
N ARG A 109 46.43 -28.39 1.95
CA ARG A 109 46.75 -29.36 0.90
C ARG A 109 47.97 -28.91 0.09
N MET A 110 48.07 -27.63 -0.24
CA MET A 110 49.20 -27.07 -0.97
C MET A 110 50.49 -27.18 -0.16
N ALA A 111 50.47 -26.82 1.12
CA ALA A 111 51.62 -26.97 2.02
C ALA A 111 52.06 -28.44 2.16
N GLY A 112 51.10 -29.37 2.23
CA GLY A 112 51.39 -30.80 2.24
C GLY A 112 52.04 -31.31 0.95
N ILE A 113 51.61 -30.79 -0.21
CA ILE A 113 52.23 -31.10 -1.51
C ILE A 113 53.63 -30.50 -1.56
N GLU A 114 53.81 -29.25 -1.15
CA GLU A 114 55.11 -28.56 -1.16
C GLU A 114 56.13 -29.30 -0.27
N THR A 115 55.71 -29.72 0.93
CA THR A 115 56.54 -30.54 1.83
C THR A 115 56.95 -31.87 1.16
N ARG A 116 56.01 -32.55 0.51
CA ARG A 116 56.31 -33.80 -0.22
C ARG A 116 57.25 -33.56 -1.40
N PHE A 117 57.08 -32.45 -2.10
CA PHE A 117 57.93 -32.05 -3.21
C PHE A 117 59.37 -31.81 -2.74
N TYR A 118 59.57 -31.02 -1.67
CA TYR A 118 60.91 -30.80 -1.09
C TYR A 118 61.57 -32.10 -0.61
N LEU A 119 60.81 -33.03 0.00
CA LEU A 119 61.34 -34.33 0.40
C LEU A 119 61.82 -35.16 -0.79
N LEU A 120 60.99 -35.27 -1.84
CA LEU A 120 61.34 -36.06 -3.03
C LEU A 120 62.52 -35.46 -3.79
N PHE A 121 62.49 -34.15 -4.06
CA PHE A 121 63.59 -33.46 -4.74
C PHE A 121 64.86 -33.44 -3.90
N GLY A 122 64.75 -33.27 -2.57
CA GLY A 122 65.90 -33.32 -1.67
C GLY A 122 66.58 -34.68 -1.68
N ILE A 123 65.82 -35.78 -1.61
CA ILE A 123 66.37 -37.13 -1.71
C ILE A 123 67.02 -37.36 -3.07
N GLN A 124 66.35 -36.98 -4.16
CA GLN A 124 66.89 -37.13 -5.52
C GLN A 124 68.21 -36.38 -5.69
N PHE A 125 68.29 -35.14 -5.19
CA PHE A 125 69.50 -34.33 -5.25
C PHE A 125 70.67 -34.98 -4.48
N VAL A 126 70.40 -35.54 -3.30
CA VAL A 126 71.41 -36.28 -2.52
C VAL A 126 71.90 -37.52 -3.28
N VAL A 127 70.98 -38.28 -3.88
CA VAL A 127 71.33 -39.46 -4.70
C VAL A 127 72.20 -39.06 -5.89
N ASP A 128 71.81 -38.02 -6.62
CA ASP A 128 72.54 -37.52 -7.79
C ASP A 128 73.95 -37.01 -7.40
N ALA A 129 74.07 -36.32 -6.27
CA ALA A 129 75.36 -35.87 -5.74
C ALA A 129 76.30 -37.03 -5.37
N VAL A 130 75.78 -38.10 -4.75
CA VAL A 130 76.56 -39.30 -4.42
C VAL A 130 77.03 -40.03 -5.68
N ILE A 131 76.18 -40.14 -6.70
CA ILE A 131 76.53 -40.75 -7.99
C ILE A 131 77.64 -39.95 -8.68
N LEU A 132 77.50 -38.61 -8.75
CA LEU A 132 78.53 -37.73 -9.32
C LEU A 132 79.86 -37.83 -8.56
N PHE A 133 79.82 -37.84 -7.22
CA PHE A 133 81.02 -38.01 -6.40
C PHE A 133 81.74 -39.32 -6.71
N LYS A 134 81.01 -40.44 -6.84
CA LYS A 134 81.60 -41.74 -7.21
C LYS A 134 82.13 -41.82 -8.65
N LEU A 135 81.64 -40.98 -9.56
CA LEU A 135 82.10 -40.94 -10.95
C LEU A 135 83.35 -40.08 -11.15
N TYR A 136 83.59 -39.11 -10.27
CA TYR A 136 84.68 -38.13 -10.39
C TYR A 136 85.78 -38.24 -9.31
N ALA A 137 85.59 -39.07 -8.27
CA ALA A 137 86.58 -39.41 -7.25
C ALA A 137 87.18 -40.80 -7.54
#